data_AF-V2UW75-F1
#
_entry.id   AF-V2UW75-F1
#
_cell.length_a   1.000
_cell.length_b   1.000
_cell.length_c   1.000
_cell.angle_alpha   90.00
_cell.angle_beta   90.00
_cell.angle_gamma   90.00
#
_symmetry.space_group_name_H-M   'P 1'
#
loop_
_entity.id
_entity.type
_entity.pdbx_description
1 polymer ?
#
loop_
_entity_poly.entity_id
_entity_poly.type
_entity_poly.pdbx_seq_one_letter_code
_entity_poly.pdbx_strand_id
1 'polypeptide(L)'
;MIETINSYLLVIIPAILTGIGFLIKHYFFNKKIDDESIALENTSVNNHKEAQNIYELRKRIHILFIDDDTKFQTARMLKNSGWENINIIKDCKNLNSPEIINTDIFFVDVHGVGVELGFSDHGLGLAAALKQKYPDKKVVIYSAERKWDSFHKAWSLIDDRLPKDADTYQFENTIENLLLD
;
A
#
# COMPACT_ATOMS: atom_id res chain seq x y z
N MET A 1 -45.60 32.23 58.27
CA MET A 1 -45.96 32.02 56.84
C MET A 1 -44.79 32.37 55.92
N ILE A 2 -44.11 33.52 56.10
CA ILE A 2 -42.97 33.95 55.27
C ILE A 2 -41.69 33.09 55.51
N GLU A 3 -41.39 32.71 56.75
CA GLU A 3 -40.21 31.87 57.07
C GLU A 3 -40.28 30.47 56.44
N THR A 4 -41.48 29.90 56.38
CA THR A 4 -41.71 28.57 55.79
C THR A 4 -41.45 28.61 54.27
N ILE A 5 -41.86 29.68 53.59
CA ILE A 5 -41.65 29.88 52.15
C ILE A 5 -40.16 30.01 51.81
N ASN A 6 -39.39 30.75 52.62
CA ASN A 6 -37.94 30.88 52.43
C ASN A 6 -37.19 29.55 52.65
N SER A 7 -37.64 28.72 53.60
CA SER A 7 -37.07 27.39 53.83
C SER A 7 -37.26 26.44 52.65
N TYR A 8 -38.42 26.48 51.99
CA TYR A 8 -38.66 25.65 50.78
C TYR A 8 -37.82 26.14 49.59
N LEU A 9 -37.70 27.46 49.41
CA LEU A 9 -36.91 28.04 48.33
C LEU A 9 -35.42 27.62 48.40
N LEU A 10 -34.87 27.55 49.62
CA LEU A 10 -33.46 27.18 49.85
C LEU A 10 -33.13 25.73 49.48
N VAL A 11 -34.12 24.84 49.45
CA VAL A 11 -33.93 23.39 49.21
C VAL A 11 -34.33 23.01 47.79
N ILE A 12 -35.39 23.62 47.26
CA ILE A 12 -35.94 23.27 45.94
C ILE A 12 -35.07 23.81 44.80
N ILE A 13 -34.52 25.02 44.91
CA ILE A 13 -33.69 25.63 43.86
C ILE A 13 -32.40 24.81 43.60
N PRO A 14 -31.62 24.41 44.62
CA PRO A 14 -30.44 23.56 44.41
C PRO A 14 -30.79 22.20 43.79
N ALA A 15 -31.89 21.58 44.22
CA ALA A 15 -32.33 20.29 43.69
C ALA A 15 -32.64 20.37 42.19
N ILE A 16 -33.34 21.42 41.75
CA ILE A 16 -33.63 21.65 40.32
C ILE A 16 -32.35 21.91 39.52
N LEU A 17 -31.44 22.75 40.02
CA LEU A 17 -30.15 23.03 39.37
C LEU A 17 -29.30 21.78 39.19
N THR A 18 -29.23 20.92 40.21
CA THR A 18 -28.52 19.64 40.13
C THR A 18 -29.18 18.68 39.14
N GLY A 19 -30.51 18.63 39.10
CA GLY A 19 -31.26 17.81 38.14
C GLY A 19 -31.02 18.24 36.69
N ILE A 20 -31.08 19.54 36.41
CA ILE A 20 -30.80 20.08 35.07
C ILE A 20 -29.35 19.82 34.67
N GLY A 21 -28.39 20.06 35.58
CA GLY A 21 -26.98 19.79 35.33
C GLY A 21 -26.70 18.31 35.04
N PHE A 22 -27.35 17.40 35.78
CA PHE A 22 -27.27 15.96 35.53
C PHE A 22 -27.84 15.58 34.16
N LEU A 23 -29.00 16.10 33.79
CA LEU A 23 -29.64 15.82 32.50
C LEU A 23 -28.80 16.30 31.32
N ILE A 24 -28.23 17.52 31.40
CA ILE A 24 -27.33 18.05 30.38
C ILE A 24 -26.08 17.17 30.27
N LYS A 25 -25.43 16.86 31.41
CA LYS A 25 -24.24 16.02 31.43
C LYS A 25 -24.52 14.63 30.85
N HIS A 26 -25.64 14.02 31.22
CA HIS A 26 -26.03 12.70 30.75
C HIS A 26 -26.30 12.70 29.23
N TYR A 27 -27.00 13.71 28.72
CA TYR A 27 -27.25 13.86 27.29
C TYR A 27 -25.95 14.01 26.48
N PHE A 28 -25.05 14.91 26.91
CA PHE A 28 -23.76 15.09 26.24
C PHE A 28 -22.88 13.84 26.33
N PHE A 29 -22.92 13.11 27.44
CA PHE A 29 -22.14 11.89 27.63
C PHE A 29 -22.63 10.76 26.71
N ASN A 30 -23.93 10.54 26.60
CA ASN A 30 -24.48 9.54 25.67
C ASN A 30 -24.18 9.88 24.21
N LYS A 31 -24.35 11.14 23.80
CA LYS A 31 -24.01 11.57 22.44
C LYS A 31 -22.55 11.27 22.09
N LYS A 32 -21.62 11.49 23.03
CA LYS A 32 -20.21 11.18 22.82
C LYS A 32 -19.95 9.67 22.63
N ILE A 33 -20.64 8.82 23.39
CA ILE A 33 -20.55 7.36 23.23
C ILE A 33 -21.05 6.93 21.85
N ASP A 34 -22.17 7.50 21.40
CA ASP A 34 -22.73 7.21 20.08
C ASP A 34 -21.74 7.59 18.96
N ASP A 35 -21.17 8.80 19.02
CA ASP A 35 -20.16 9.29 18.06
C ASP A 35 -18.90 8.39 18.03
N GLU A 36 -18.39 7.96 19.19
CA GLU A 36 -17.24 7.05 19.28
C GLU A 36 -17.56 5.66 18.71
N SER A 37 -18.77 5.14 18.96
CA SER A 37 -19.19 3.83 18.44
C SER A 37 -19.31 3.81 16.91
N ILE A 38 -19.85 4.89 16.33
CA ILE A 38 -19.96 5.07 14.87
C ILE A 38 -18.57 5.20 14.23
N ALA A 39 -17.64 5.91 14.87
CA ALA A 39 -16.28 6.03 14.38
C ALA A 39 -15.53 4.68 14.36
N LEU A 40 -15.70 3.87 15.41
CA LEU A 40 -15.14 2.51 15.51
C LEU A 40 -15.73 1.58 14.45
N GLU A 41 -17.05 1.62 14.24
CA GLU A 41 -17.72 0.82 13.22
C GLU A 41 -17.22 1.18 11.81
N ASN A 42 -17.20 2.46 11.45
CA ASN A 42 -16.71 2.92 10.15
C ASN A 42 -15.24 2.54 9.91
N THR A 43 -14.40 2.66 10.95
CA THR A 43 -12.99 2.25 10.87
C THR A 43 -12.87 0.74 10.63
N SER A 44 -13.65 -0.08 11.33
CA SER A 44 -13.63 -1.54 11.16
C SER A 44 -14.12 -1.97 9.77
N VAL A 45 -15.15 -1.31 9.23
CA VAL A 45 -15.69 -1.58 7.89
C VAL A 45 -14.69 -1.21 6.80
N ASN A 46 -14.03 -0.07 6.94
CA ASN A 46 -13.00 0.36 5.99
C ASN A 46 -11.80 -0.59 6.02
N ASN A 47 -11.28 -0.94 7.20
CA ASN A 47 -10.17 -1.87 7.34
C ASN A 47 -10.51 -3.26 6.75
N HIS A 48 -11.74 -3.74 6.97
CA HIS A 48 -12.19 -5.02 6.40
C HIS A 48 -12.26 -4.96 4.87
N LYS A 49 -12.79 -3.87 4.31
CA LYS A 49 -12.87 -3.66 2.87
C LYS A 49 -11.48 -3.54 2.23
N GLU A 50 -10.55 -2.85 2.88
CA GLU A 50 -9.16 -2.73 2.46
C GLU A 50 -8.44 -4.07 2.50
N ALA A 51 -8.57 -4.83 3.60
CA ALA A 51 -8.02 -6.18 3.71
C ALA A 51 -8.57 -7.14 2.64
N GLN A 52 -9.87 -7.07 2.33
CA GLN A 52 -10.45 -7.82 1.22
C GLN A 52 -9.87 -7.38 -0.13
N ASN A 53 -9.68 -6.07 -0.35
CA ASN A 53 -9.07 -5.55 -1.56
C ASN A 53 -7.64 -6.08 -1.74
N ILE A 54 -6.82 -6.10 -0.68
CA ILE A 54 -5.45 -6.64 -0.71
C ILE A 54 -5.44 -8.12 -1.10
N TYR A 55 -6.31 -8.93 -0.48
CA TYR A 55 -6.32 -10.37 -0.78
C TYR A 55 -6.70 -10.65 -2.24
N GLU A 56 -7.69 -9.95 -2.78
CA GLU A 56 -8.06 -10.07 -4.19
C GLU A 56 -6.97 -9.50 -5.11
N LEU A 57 -6.29 -8.43 -4.71
CA LEU A 57 -5.14 -7.86 -5.43
C LEU A 57 -4.03 -8.90 -5.59
N ARG A 58 -3.66 -9.59 -4.50
CA ARG A 58 -2.61 -10.62 -4.51
C ARG A 58 -2.87 -11.79 -5.46
N LYS A 59 -4.15 -12.09 -5.72
CA LYS A 59 -4.58 -13.15 -6.64
C LYS A 59 -4.62 -12.74 -8.10
N ARG A 60 -4.90 -11.47 -8.39
CA ARG A 60 -5.08 -10.98 -9.77
C ARG A 60 -3.80 -10.41 -10.38
N ILE A 61 -2.93 -9.85 -9.54
CA ILE A 61 -1.74 -9.11 -10.00
C ILE A 61 -0.68 -10.08 -10.48
N HIS A 62 -0.09 -9.76 -11.63
CA HIS A 62 1.02 -10.47 -12.24
C HIS A 62 2.32 -9.72 -12.01
N ILE A 63 3.26 -10.39 -11.34
CA ILE A 63 4.57 -9.87 -11.00
C ILE A 63 5.62 -10.61 -11.83
N LEU A 64 6.46 -9.86 -12.55
CA LEU A 64 7.57 -10.42 -13.31
C LEU A 64 8.91 -9.87 -12.84
N PHE A 65 9.77 -10.76 -12.36
CA PHE A 65 11.18 -10.47 -12.14
C PHE A 65 11.96 -10.70 -13.43
N ILE A 66 12.76 -9.73 -13.84
CA ILE A 66 13.72 -9.85 -14.94
C ILE A 66 15.10 -9.72 -14.32
N ASP A 67 15.78 -10.86 -14.15
CA ASP A 67 17.03 -11.00 -13.42
C ASP A 67 17.85 -12.13 -14.03
N ASP A 68 19.12 -11.86 -14.35
CA ASP A 68 20.01 -12.88 -14.86
C ASP A 68 20.36 -13.93 -13.78
N ASP A 69 20.26 -13.57 -12.50
CA ASP A 69 20.31 -14.48 -11.34
C ASP A 69 18.91 -14.94 -10.92
N THR A 70 18.51 -16.11 -11.41
CA THR A 70 17.18 -16.68 -11.15
C THR A 70 17.02 -17.34 -9.78
N LYS A 71 17.77 -16.91 -8.76
CA LYS A 71 17.61 -17.44 -7.40
C LYS A 71 16.19 -17.18 -6.92
N PHE A 72 15.45 -18.27 -6.73
CA PHE A 72 14.01 -18.25 -6.46
C PHE A 72 13.65 -17.78 -5.04
N GLN A 73 14.52 -17.08 -4.31
CA GLN A 73 14.29 -16.73 -2.91
C GLN A 73 13.19 -15.68 -2.76
N THR A 74 13.32 -14.52 -3.43
CA THR A 74 12.33 -13.43 -3.35
C THR A 74 10.97 -13.84 -3.89
N ALA A 75 10.94 -14.49 -5.06
CA ALA A 75 9.70 -15.00 -5.64
C ALA A 75 9.02 -16.03 -4.72
N ARG A 76 9.78 -16.89 -4.04
CA ARG A 76 9.21 -17.84 -3.06
C ARG A 76 8.66 -17.13 -1.84
N MET A 77 9.36 -16.13 -1.31
CA MET A 77 8.92 -15.37 -0.15
C MET A 77 7.59 -14.66 -0.42
N LEU A 78 7.47 -14.00 -1.57
CA LEU A 78 6.22 -13.34 -1.97
C LEU A 78 5.07 -14.33 -2.23
N LYS A 79 5.34 -15.49 -2.85
CA LYS A 79 4.35 -16.57 -2.98
C LYS A 79 3.84 -17.05 -1.62
N ASN A 80 4.73 -17.19 -0.64
CA ASN A 80 4.36 -17.57 0.72
C ASN A 80 3.48 -16.52 1.41
N SER A 81 3.57 -15.25 1.02
CA SER A 81 2.70 -14.17 1.51
C SER A 81 1.39 -14.01 0.73
N GLY A 82 1.12 -14.89 -0.24
CA GLY A 82 -0.17 -14.97 -0.94
C GLY A 82 -0.19 -14.34 -2.33
N TRP A 83 0.92 -13.81 -2.84
CA TRP A 83 1.02 -13.33 -4.22
C TRP A 83 1.10 -14.52 -5.19
N GLU A 84 0.04 -14.77 -5.94
CA GLU A 84 -0.12 -16.03 -6.68
C GLU A 84 0.62 -16.04 -8.03
N ASN A 85 0.58 -14.93 -8.77
CA ASN A 85 1.10 -14.86 -10.14
C ASN A 85 2.49 -14.21 -10.20
N ILE A 86 3.49 -14.93 -9.70
CA ILE A 86 4.90 -14.48 -9.78
C ILE A 86 5.68 -15.37 -10.74
N ASN A 87 6.36 -14.72 -11.69
CA ASN A 87 7.29 -15.35 -12.61
C ASN A 87 8.66 -14.65 -12.59
N ILE A 88 9.69 -15.35 -13.07
CA ILE A 88 11.03 -14.82 -13.25
C ILE A 88 11.57 -15.24 -14.61
N ILE A 89 12.19 -14.31 -15.33
CA ILE A 89 12.90 -14.57 -16.58
C ILE A 89 14.32 -14.04 -16.51
N LYS A 90 15.24 -14.70 -17.22
CA LYS A 90 16.65 -14.32 -17.27
C LYS A 90 16.89 -13.02 -18.02
N ASP A 91 16.18 -12.87 -19.13
CA ASP A 91 16.24 -11.67 -19.95
C ASP A 91 14.95 -11.55 -20.77
N CYS A 92 14.60 -10.32 -21.15
CA CYS A 92 13.51 -10.04 -22.05
C CYS A 92 13.99 -10.12 -23.50
N LYS A 93 13.37 -11.00 -24.29
CA LYS A 93 13.70 -11.18 -25.72
C LYS A 93 12.83 -10.35 -26.65
N ASN A 94 11.62 -10.04 -26.19
CA ASN A 94 10.60 -9.35 -26.99
C ASN A 94 9.64 -8.62 -26.05
N LEU A 95 9.56 -7.30 -26.18
CA LEU A 95 8.63 -6.48 -25.39
C LEU A 95 7.14 -6.74 -25.69
N ASN A 96 6.80 -7.56 -26.69
CA ASN A 96 5.43 -7.97 -27.01
C ASN A 96 5.13 -9.43 -26.63
N SER A 97 6.03 -10.11 -25.90
CA SER A 97 5.74 -11.47 -25.47
C SER A 97 4.55 -11.49 -24.49
N PRO A 98 3.76 -12.58 -24.44
CA PRO A 98 2.64 -12.69 -23.51
C PRO A 98 3.03 -12.47 -22.04
N GLU A 99 4.24 -12.88 -21.64
CA GLU A 99 4.74 -12.67 -20.28
C GLU A 99 4.85 -11.17 -19.93
N ILE A 100 5.27 -10.32 -20.88
CA ILE A 100 5.39 -8.87 -20.68
C ILE A 100 4.02 -8.23 -20.72
N ILE A 101 3.18 -8.61 -21.69
CA ILE A 101 1.85 -8.00 -21.87
C ILE A 101 0.95 -8.28 -20.67
N ASN A 102 1.02 -9.48 -20.10
CA ASN A 102 0.16 -9.90 -18.98
C ASN A 102 0.71 -9.46 -17.63
N THR A 103 1.91 -8.89 -17.55
CA THR A 103 2.49 -8.42 -16.28
C THR A 103 1.93 -7.07 -15.89
N ASP A 104 1.59 -6.89 -14.62
CA ASP A 104 1.14 -5.61 -14.06
C ASP A 104 2.31 -4.81 -13.48
N ILE A 105 3.24 -5.50 -12.82
CA ILE A 105 4.44 -4.92 -12.21
C ILE A 105 5.71 -5.70 -12.56
N PHE A 106 6.71 -4.97 -13.02
CA PHE A 106 8.04 -5.50 -13.32
C PHE A 106 9.02 -5.14 -12.21
N PHE A 107 9.82 -6.12 -11.81
CA PHE A 107 11.06 -5.92 -11.06
C PHE A 107 12.22 -6.20 -12.01
N VAL A 108 12.96 -5.15 -12.37
CA VAL A 108 14.05 -5.23 -13.37
C VAL A 108 15.37 -5.08 -12.65
N ASP A 109 16.23 -6.10 -12.71
CA ASP A 109 17.62 -5.95 -12.26
C ASP A 109 18.35 -4.97 -13.17
N VAL A 110 19.37 -4.31 -12.64
CA VAL A 110 20.18 -3.38 -13.44
C VAL A 110 21.17 -4.12 -14.33
N HIS A 111 21.82 -5.18 -13.83
CA HIS A 111 22.86 -5.90 -14.55
C HIS A 111 22.31 -7.10 -15.32
N GLY A 112 23.00 -7.49 -16.39
CA GLY A 112 22.78 -8.77 -17.07
C GLY A 112 21.48 -8.91 -17.87
N VAL A 113 20.52 -7.99 -17.72
CA VAL A 113 19.22 -8.01 -18.41
C VAL A 113 19.09 -6.89 -19.43
N GLY A 114 18.11 -6.98 -20.32
CA GLY A 114 17.92 -6.10 -21.49
C GLY A 114 18.89 -6.37 -22.63
N VAL A 115 19.83 -7.30 -22.47
CA VAL A 115 20.94 -7.52 -23.41
C VAL A 115 20.45 -8.16 -24.70
N GLU A 116 19.51 -9.10 -24.61
CA GLU A 116 18.92 -9.76 -25.79
C GLU A 116 18.14 -8.80 -26.70
N LEU A 117 17.66 -7.68 -26.17
CA LEU A 117 17.02 -6.60 -26.93
C LEU A 117 18.02 -5.54 -27.44
N GLY A 118 19.31 -5.69 -27.11
CA GLY A 118 20.38 -4.81 -27.55
C GLY A 118 20.55 -3.54 -26.71
N PHE A 119 20.02 -3.49 -25.48
CA PHE A 119 20.24 -2.37 -24.57
C PHE A 119 21.66 -2.39 -24.01
N SER A 120 22.47 -1.38 -24.36
CA SER A 120 23.85 -1.24 -23.84
C SER A 120 23.90 -0.76 -22.39
N ASP A 121 22.81 -0.17 -21.93
CA ASP A 121 22.51 0.29 -20.57
C ASP A 121 21.76 -0.77 -19.74
N HIS A 122 21.76 -2.03 -20.21
CA HIS A 122 21.21 -3.20 -19.53
C HIS A 122 19.77 -2.96 -19.02
N GLY A 123 19.51 -3.25 -17.74
CA GLY A 123 18.21 -3.14 -17.12
C GLY A 123 17.68 -1.72 -17.04
N LEU A 124 18.54 -0.71 -17.03
CA LEU A 124 18.09 0.69 -17.07
C LEU A 124 17.44 1.01 -18.42
N GLY A 125 18.02 0.53 -19.52
CA GLY A 125 17.46 0.65 -20.86
C GLY A 125 16.15 -0.10 -20.99
N LEU A 126 16.12 -1.34 -20.51
CA LEU A 126 14.92 -2.18 -20.51
C LEU A 126 13.78 -1.56 -19.69
N ALA A 127 14.06 -1.09 -18.48
CA ALA A 127 13.07 -0.45 -17.61
C ALA A 127 12.47 0.81 -18.26
N ALA A 128 13.32 1.66 -18.85
CA ALA A 128 12.86 2.83 -19.59
C ALA A 128 11.98 2.45 -20.79
N ALA A 129 12.37 1.42 -21.55
CA ALA A 129 11.60 0.95 -22.71
C ALA A 129 10.25 0.34 -22.32
N LEU A 130 10.21 -0.48 -21.26
CA LEU A 130 8.97 -1.04 -20.71
C LEU A 130 8.00 0.07 -20.32
N LYS A 131 8.47 1.07 -19.58
CA LYS A 131 7.63 2.17 -19.11
C LYS A 131 7.15 3.07 -20.24
N GLN A 132 7.99 3.36 -21.22
CA GLN A 132 7.60 4.15 -22.40
C GLN A 132 6.54 3.44 -23.25
N LYS A 133 6.66 2.12 -23.39
CA LYS A 133 5.75 1.33 -24.20
C LYS A 133 4.44 1.00 -23.49
N TYR A 134 4.50 0.77 -22.18
CA TYR A 134 3.36 0.44 -21.33
C TYR A 134 3.29 1.40 -20.12
N PRO A 135 2.84 2.65 -20.31
CA PRO A 135 2.85 3.67 -19.25
C PRO A 135 2.08 3.29 -17.99
N ASP A 136 1.00 2.53 -18.15
CA ASP A 136 0.12 2.10 -17.05
C ASP A 136 0.72 0.98 -16.20
N LYS A 137 1.70 0.24 -16.73
CA LYS A 137 2.37 -0.84 -16.00
C LYS A 137 3.40 -0.26 -15.03
N LYS A 138 3.58 -0.91 -13.89
CA LYS A 138 4.53 -0.49 -12.86
C LYS A 138 5.90 -1.08 -13.14
N VAL A 139 6.94 -0.27 -13.04
CA VAL A 139 8.33 -0.68 -13.27
C VAL A 139 9.15 -0.28 -12.06
N VAL A 140 9.66 -1.28 -11.35
CA VAL A 140 10.55 -1.12 -10.21
C VAL A 140 11.93 -1.59 -10.63
N ILE A 141 12.93 -0.72 -10.48
CA ILE A 141 14.32 -1.17 -10.60
C ILE A 141 14.73 -1.74 -9.26
N TYR A 142 15.22 -2.97 -9.25
CA TYR A 142 15.71 -3.58 -8.01
C TYR A 142 17.14 -4.06 -8.17
N SER A 143 18.02 -3.75 -7.22
CA SER A 143 19.40 -4.18 -7.35
C SER A 143 20.15 -4.31 -6.03
N ALA A 144 21.21 -5.12 -6.04
CA ALA A 144 22.14 -5.27 -4.92
C ALA A 144 23.15 -4.12 -4.88
N GLU A 145 23.51 -3.58 -6.05
CA GLU A 145 24.40 -2.42 -6.15
C GLU A 145 23.59 -1.13 -5.99
N ARG A 146 24.17 -0.20 -5.21
CA ARG A 146 23.53 1.07 -4.84
C ARG A 146 24.06 2.27 -5.63
N LYS A 147 25.06 2.05 -6.50
CA LYS A 147 25.73 3.09 -7.28
C LYS A 147 25.53 2.81 -8.76
N TRP A 148 24.87 3.75 -9.43
CA TRP A 148 24.54 3.68 -10.85
C TRP A 148 24.78 5.02 -11.51
N ASP A 149 24.67 5.06 -12.84
CA ASP A 149 24.61 6.32 -13.57
C ASP A 149 23.41 7.14 -13.09
N SER A 150 23.66 8.15 -12.25
CA SER A 150 22.62 9.00 -11.67
C SER A 150 21.90 9.86 -12.70
N PHE A 151 22.45 10.02 -13.89
CA PHE A 151 21.87 10.83 -14.96
C PHE A 151 21.05 10.01 -15.94
N HIS A 152 20.91 8.71 -15.72
CA HIS A 152 20.15 7.85 -16.61
C HIS A 152 18.67 8.23 -16.65
N LYS A 153 18.09 8.33 -17.85
CA LYS A 153 16.68 8.72 -18.09
C LYS A 153 15.66 7.79 -17.43
N ALA A 154 16.04 6.54 -17.13
CA ALA A 154 15.15 5.58 -16.51
C ALA A 154 14.63 6.09 -15.15
N TRP A 155 15.45 6.81 -14.39
CA TRP A 155 15.09 7.29 -13.05
C TRP A 155 13.93 8.29 -13.03
N SER A 156 13.68 8.99 -14.13
CA SER A 156 12.52 9.89 -14.26
C SER A 156 11.28 9.19 -14.81
N LEU A 157 11.38 7.92 -15.22
CA LEU A 157 10.30 7.18 -15.85
C LEU A 157 9.73 6.10 -14.93
N ILE A 158 10.61 5.33 -14.29
CA ILE A 158 10.27 4.21 -13.42
C ILE A 158 9.47 4.65 -12.19
N ASP A 159 8.67 3.72 -11.64
CA ASP A 159 7.73 4.01 -10.56
C ASP A 159 8.38 3.92 -9.17
N ASP A 160 9.34 3.01 -8.98
CA ASP A 160 10.07 2.90 -7.69
C ASP A 160 11.44 2.20 -7.84
N ARG A 161 12.21 2.17 -6.75
CA ARG A 161 13.49 1.47 -6.62
C ARG A 161 13.57 0.69 -5.32
N LEU A 162 14.05 -0.55 -5.39
CA LEU A 162 14.14 -1.42 -4.22
C LEU A 162 15.50 -2.14 -4.11
N PRO A 163 16.16 -2.17 -2.94
CA PRO A 163 17.34 -3.00 -2.76
C PRO A 163 17.03 -4.51 -2.88
N LYS A 164 17.91 -5.30 -3.50
CA LYS A 164 17.75 -6.78 -3.59
C LYS A 164 17.78 -7.48 -2.23
N ASP A 165 18.38 -6.85 -1.22
CA ASP A 165 18.42 -7.31 0.18
C ASP A 165 17.21 -6.87 1.02
N ALA A 166 16.21 -6.23 0.40
CA ALA A 166 14.97 -5.87 1.06
C ALA A 166 14.22 -7.11 1.57
N ASP A 167 13.58 -6.98 2.71
CA ASP A 167 12.78 -8.06 3.29
C ASP A 167 11.42 -8.22 2.59
N THR A 168 10.70 -9.32 2.90
CA THR A 168 9.39 -9.59 2.29
C THR A 168 8.43 -8.40 2.46
N TYR A 169 8.40 -7.80 3.65
CA TYR A 169 7.47 -6.73 3.97
C TYR A 169 7.73 -5.50 3.10
N GLN A 170 9.01 -5.16 2.88
CA GLN A 170 9.38 -4.06 2.00
C GLN A 170 8.94 -4.31 0.55
N PHE A 171 9.13 -5.52 0.01
CA PHE A 171 8.62 -5.86 -1.32
C PHE A 171 7.11 -5.74 -1.40
N GLU A 172 6.37 -6.30 -0.42
CA GLU A 172 4.92 -6.23 -0.38
C GLU A 172 4.42 -4.79 -0.33
N ASN A 173 5.00 -3.99 0.56
CA ASN A 173 4.64 -2.58 0.72
C ASN A 173 4.90 -1.78 -0.56
N THR A 174 6.02 -2.03 -1.27
CA THR A 174 6.27 -1.41 -2.58
C THR A 174 5.18 -1.79 -3.59
N ILE A 175 4.80 -3.06 -3.68
CA ILE A 175 3.75 -3.50 -4.62
C ILE A 175 2.40 -2.89 -4.25
N GLU A 176 2.03 -2.92 -2.97
CA GLU A 176 0.75 -2.41 -2.47
C GLU A 176 0.63 -0.90 -2.71
N ASN A 177 1.63 -0.09 -2.36
CA ASN A 177 1.61 1.35 -2.63
C ASN A 177 1.45 1.64 -4.13
N LEU A 178 2.24 0.97 -4.98
CA LEU A 178 2.21 1.22 -6.42
C LEU A 178 0.87 0.88 -7.10
N LEU A 179 0.07 -0.01 -6.52
CA LEU A 179 -1.17 -0.53 -7.11
C LEU A 179 -2.45 -0.04 -6.42
N LEU A 180 -2.33 0.55 -5.23
CA LEU A 180 -3.45 1.09 -4.45
C LEU A 180 -3.49 2.62 -4.44
N ASP A 181 -2.38 3.28 -4.80
CA ASP A 181 -2.31 4.72 -5.09
C ASP A 181 -3.02 5.07 -6.41
#